data_AF-A0A834TSC8-F1
#
_entry.id   AF-A0A834TSC8-F1
#
_cell.length_a   1.000
_cell.length_b   1.000
_cell.length_c   1.000
_cell.angle_alpha   90.00
_cell.angle_beta   90.00
_cell.angle_gamma   90.00
#
_symmetry.space_group_name_H-M   'P 1'
#
loop_
_entity.id
_entity.type
_entity.pdbx_description
1 polymer ?
#
loop_
_entity_poly.entity_id
_entity_poly.type
_entity_poly.pdbx_seq_one_letter_code
_entity_poly.pdbx_strand_id
1 'polypeptide(L)'
;MNKHEEGAIIIALQYCKIKVFNGYRSLSNSMHATLILIHEKLEEFMGFHDHVTESNLKSLLIGSSSSSVISVSRYADPFTAVSITCIGELLLSVDESVHCIIGIVLKVNTDKAWFYNGCTKCKRKVEEDGETFYCNYCAAAMSTAIPRFRLELVVIDDTVPANFTLFDREAANFLGVSAEFMMTKAEKVDDDSMQSLAEFDKFLGIPFVFKVGVKLAKWSSMPLITVQAMSIPINAMDRRK
;
A
#
# COMPACT_ATOMS: atom_id res chain seq x y z
N MET A 1 -13.10 -31.72 -23.23
CA MET A 1 -13.48 -30.52 -24.01
C MET A 1 -14.58 -29.83 -23.21
N ASN A 2 -14.21 -28.95 -22.29
CA ASN A 2 -15.18 -28.33 -21.38
C ASN A 2 -15.93 -27.24 -22.14
N LYS A 3 -17.25 -27.36 -22.19
CA LYS A 3 -18.14 -26.35 -22.76
C LYS A 3 -17.98 -25.07 -21.94
N HIS A 4 -17.66 -23.97 -22.59
CA HIS A 4 -17.81 -22.64 -22.00
C HIS A 4 -19.31 -22.39 -21.82
N GLU A 5 -19.76 -22.20 -20.57
CA GLU A 5 -21.10 -21.66 -20.31
C GLU A 5 -21.08 -20.17 -20.69
N GLU A 6 -21.80 -19.82 -21.75
CA GLU A 6 -22.10 -18.42 -22.11
C GLU A 6 -23.12 -17.88 -21.11
N GLY A 7 -22.66 -17.06 -20.16
CA GLY A 7 -23.50 -16.44 -19.14
C GLY A 7 -22.78 -15.29 -18.43
N ALA A 8 -23.54 -14.39 -17.79
CA ALA A 8 -22.97 -13.29 -17.02
C ALA A 8 -22.21 -13.81 -15.79
N ILE A 9 -20.96 -13.39 -15.62
CA ILE A 9 -20.15 -13.78 -14.45
C ILE A 9 -20.66 -13.03 -13.22
N ILE A 10 -21.11 -13.77 -12.21
CA ILE A 10 -21.52 -13.20 -10.92
C ILE A 10 -20.35 -13.30 -9.94
N ILE A 11 -20.05 -12.17 -9.29
CA ILE A 11 -18.98 -12.04 -8.31
C ILE A 11 -19.60 -11.51 -7.01
N ALA A 12 -19.47 -12.25 -5.91
CA ALA A 12 -19.71 -11.69 -4.58
C ALA A 12 -18.39 -11.26 -3.95
N LEU A 13 -18.47 -10.09 -3.32
CA LEU A 13 -17.36 -9.42 -2.70
C LEU A 13 -17.68 -9.27 -1.21
N GLN A 14 -17.00 -10.06 -0.38
CA GLN A 14 -17.16 -10.01 1.08
C GLN A 14 -15.96 -9.30 1.73
N TYR A 15 -16.23 -8.63 2.85
CA TYR A 15 -15.21 -7.91 3.63
C TYR A 15 -14.44 -6.86 2.81
N CYS A 16 -15.13 -6.13 1.93
CA CYS A 16 -14.57 -5.02 1.19
C CYS A 16 -14.65 -3.73 1.99
N LYS A 17 -13.73 -2.80 1.72
CA LYS A 17 -13.76 -1.47 2.30
C LYS A 17 -14.25 -0.46 1.27
N ILE A 18 -15.25 0.34 1.64
CA ILE A 18 -15.65 1.50 0.85
C ILE A 18 -14.69 2.65 1.16
N LYS A 19 -14.07 3.23 0.12
CA LYS A 19 -13.20 4.41 0.21
C LYS A 19 -13.90 5.59 -0.45
N VAL A 20 -13.85 6.75 0.21
CA VAL A 20 -14.32 8.02 -0.35
C VAL A 20 -13.11 8.91 -0.58
N PHE A 21 -12.89 9.34 -1.83
CA PHE A 21 -11.83 10.28 -2.18
C PHE A 21 -12.37 11.34 -3.14
N ASN A 22 -12.25 12.61 -2.74
CA ASN A 22 -12.76 13.74 -3.52
C ASN A 22 -14.23 13.61 -3.95
N GLY A 23 -15.08 13.07 -3.08
CA GLY A 23 -16.50 12.83 -3.35
C GLY A 23 -16.81 11.53 -4.09
N TYR A 24 -15.82 10.89 -4.71
CA TYR A 24 -15.99 9.60 -5.40
C TYR A 24 -15.90 8.43 -4.42
N ARG A 25 -16.87 7.51 -4.51
CA ARG A 25 -16.89 6.26 -3.76
C ARG A 25 -16.27 5.15 -4.60
N SER A 26 -15.34 4.40 -4.03
CA SER A 26 -14.72 3.23 -4.65
C SER A 26 -14.61 2.08 -3.67
N LEU A 27 -14.51 0.85 -4.19
CA LEU A 27 -14.23 -0.34 -3.39
C LEU A 27 -12.72 -0.59 -3.35
N SER A 28 -12.20 -0.83 -2.16
CA SER A 28 -10.81 -1.23 -1.92
C SER A 28 -10.75 -2.50 -1.10
N ASN A 29 -9.63 -3.22 -1.18
CA ASN A 29 -9.38 -4.34 -0.29
C ASN A 29 -9.44 -3.90 1.19
N SER A 30 -9.91 -4.79 2.06
CA SER A 30 -9.82 -4.63 3.51
C SER A 30 -8.80 -5.63 4.03
N MET A 31 -7.57 -5.16 4.28
CA MET A 31 -6.56 -5.85 5.11
C MET A 31 -6.44 -7.37 4.87
N HIS A 32 -6.24 -7.78 3.60
CA HIS A 32 -6.11 -9.18 3.17
C HIS A 32 -7.29 -10.13 3.51
N ALA A 33 -8.41 -9.60 4.00
CA ALA A 33 -9.60 -10.37 4.38
C ALA A 33 -10.70 -10.35 3.30
N THR A 34 -10.55 -9.52 2.26
CA THR A 34 -11.52 -9.47 1.16
C THR A 34 -11.58 -10.81 0.45
N LEU A 35 -12.76 -11.42 0.49
CA LEU A 35 -13.05 -12.69 -0.15
C LEU A 35 -13.80 -12.43 -1.45
N ILE A 36 -13.30 -13.02 -2.53
CA ILE A 36 -13.88 -12.92 -3.87
C ILE A 36 -14.44 -14.31 -4.21
N LEU A 37 -15.76 -14.39 -4.32
CA LEU A 37 -16.47 -15.63 -4.60
C LEU A 37 -17.02 -15.55 -6.03
N ILE A 38 -16.63 -16.51 -6.87
CA ILE A 38 -16.97 -16.55 -8.29
C ILE A 38 -17.79 -17.82 -8.54
N HIS A 39 -19.03 -17.65 -8.99
CA HIS A 39 -19.97 -18.76 -9.26
C HIS A 39 -20.14 -19.74 -8.09
N GLU A 40 -20.09 -19.24 -6.85
CA GLU A 40 -20.36 -20.09 -5.71
C GLU A 40 -21.84 -20.45 -5.68
N LYS A 41 -22.16 -21.70 -5.33
CA LYS A 41 -23.54 -22.25 -5.30
C LYS A 41 -24.29 -21.78 -4.06
N LEU A 42 -24.30 -20.47 -3.84
CA LEU A 42 -25.10 -19.82 -2.82
C LEU A 42 -26.49 -19.55 -3.40
N GLU A 43 -27.53 -19.73 -2.61
CA GLU A 43 -28.92 -19.53 -3.05
C GLU A 43 -29.14 -18.11 -3.58
N GLU A 44 -28.46 -17.13 -2.99
CA GLU A 44 -28.48 -15.73 -3.41
C GLU A 44 -27.85 -15.51 -4.79
N PHE A 45 -26.84 -16.31 -5.17
CA PHE A 45 -26.23 -16.25 -6.50
C PHE A 45 -27.16 -16.82 -7.56
N MET A 46 -27.82 -17.94 -7.27
CA MET A 46 -28.77 -18.56 -8.19
C MET A 46 -29.99 -17.65 -8.38
N GLY A 47 -30.51 -17.08 -7.29
CA GLY A 47 -31.58 -16.09 -7.36
C GLY A 47 -31.17 -14.84 -8.15
N PHE A 48 -29.95 -14.34 -7.98
CA PHE A 48 -29.47 -13.19 -8.76
C PHE A 48 -29.25 -13.54 -10.24
N HIS A 49 -28.71 -14.71 -10.55
CA HIS A 49 -28.51 -15.19 -11.91
C HIS A 49 -29.81 -15.21 -12.72
N ASP A 50 -30.89 -15.73 -12.14
CA ASP A 50 -32.19 -15.84 -12.80
C ASP A 50 -32.84 -14.47 -13.07
N HIS A 51 -32.41 -13.42 -12.36
CA HIS A 51 -32.90 -12.04 -12.53
C HIS A 51 -31.99 -11.16 -13.38
N VAL A 52 -30.77 -11.60 -13.70
CA VAL A 52 -29.83 -10.86 -14.57
C VAL A 52 -30.15 -11.17 -16.03
N THR A 53 -31.08 -10.40 -16.59
CA THR A 53 -31.35 -10.36 -18.03
C THR A 53 -30.63 -9.17 -18.67
N GLU A 54 -30.30 -9.28 -19.96
CA GLU A 54 -29.62 -8.22 -20.72
C GLU A 54 -30.39 -6.87 -20.68
N SER A 55 -31.72 -6.92 -20.55
CA SER A 55 -32.60 -5.76 -20.37
C SER A 55 -32.48 -5.12 -18.98
N ASN A 56 -32.33 -5.90 -17.92
CA ASN A 56 -32.16 -5.41 -16.54
C ASN A 56 -30.79 -4.73 -16.35
N LEU A 57 -29.74 -5.24 -17.01
CA LEU A 57 -28.41 -4.62 -16.99
C LEU A 57 -28.39 -3.24 -17.66
N LYS A 58 -29.11 -3.07 -18.78
CA LYS A 58 -29.24 -1.78 -19.46
C LYS A 58 -30.00 -0.76 -18.61
N SER A 59 -31.02 -1.20 -17.86
CA SER A 59 -31.80 -0.37 -16.93
C SER A 59 -30.96 0.18 -15.75
N LEU A 60 -30.10 -0.64 -15.14
CA LEU A 60 -29.25 -0.26 -14.00
C LEU A 60 -28.20 0.81 -14.34
N LEU A 61 -27.80 0.90 -15.61
CA LEU A 61 -26.81 1.88 -16.09
C LEU A 61 -27.42 3.28 -16.33
N ILE A 62 -28.74 3.41 -16.43
CA ILE A 62 -29.43 4.64 -16.84
C ILE A 62 -29.75 5.57 -15.64
N GLY A 63 -29.70 5.07 -14.40
CA GLY A 63 -30.05 5.83 -13.19
C GLY A 63 -28.91 6.63 -12.53
N SER A 64 -27.67 6.54 -13.01
CA SER A 64 -26.52 7.24 -12.42
C SER A 64 -26.15 8.48 -13.25
N SER A 65 -26.79 9.62 -13.00
CA SER A 65 -26.43 10.91 -13.60
C SER A 65 -25.16 11.55 -13.03
N SER A 66 -24.43 10.81 -12.19
CA SER A 66 -22.99 11.02 -12.00
C SER A 66 -22.32 9.99 -12.87
N SER A 67 -21.43 10.40 -13.78
CA SER A 67 -20.61 9.51 -14.60
C SER A 67 -20.03 8.39 -13.74
N SER A 68 -20.75 7.29 -13.63
CA SER A 68 -20.24 6.04 -13.12
C SER A 68 -19.44 5.48 -14.27
N VAL A 69 -18.31 6.14 -14.55
CA VAL A 69 -17.13 5.41 -14.92
C VAL A 69 -17.02 4.34 -13.84
N ILE A 70 -17.56 3.17 -14.15
CA ILE A 70 -16.99 1.90 -13.72
C ILE A 70 -15.58 1.97 -14.32
N SER A 71 -14.72 2.72 -13.64
CA SER A 71 -13.33 2.42 -13.61
C SER A 71 -13.32 1.06 -12.93
N VAL A 72 -13.45 0.02 -13.76
CA VAL A 72 -12.54 -1.09 -13.61
C VAL A 72 -11.17 -0.41 -13.67
N SER A 73 -10.70 0.13 -12.55
CA SER A 73 -9.29 0.10 -12.29
C SER A 73 -9.02 -1.37 -12.50
N ARG A 74 -8.39 -1.72 -13.62
CA ARG A 74 -7.76 -3.01 -13.76
C ARG A 74 -7.00 -3.12 -12.45
N TYR A 75 -7.51 -3.89 -11.50
CA TYR A 75 -6.71 -4.47 -10.46
C TYR A 75 -5.89 -5.52 -11.23
N ALA A 76 -5.03 -5.02 -12.13
CA ALA A 76 -3.70 -5.51 -12.20
C ALA A 76 -3.28 -5.48 -10.74
N ASP A 77 -3.08 -6.66 -10.16
CA ASP A 77 -2.21 -6.80 -9.01
C ASP A 77 -1.10 -5.74 -9.18
N PRO A 78 -0.82 -4.89 -8.17
CA PRO A 78 0.18 -3.84 -8.29
C PRO A 78 1.50 -4.34 -8.90
N PHE A 79 1.78 -5.64 -8.78
CA PHE A 79 2.88 -6.37 -9.39
C PHE A 79 2.62 -6.91 -10.82
N THR A 80 1.40 -7.33 -11.21
CA THR A 80 1.11 -7.92 -12.55
C THR A 80 1.35 -7.04 -13.78
N ALA A 81 1.38 -5.72 -13.64
CA ALA A 81 1.60 -4.80 -14.77
C ALA A 81 3.06 -4.33 -14.90
N VAL A 82 3.96 -4.81 -14.04
CA VAL A 82 5.35 -4.36 -13.97
C VAL A 82 6.27 -5.58 -13.96
N SER A 83 7.26 -5.62 -14.85
CA SER A 83 8.23 -6.71 -14.88
C SER A 83 9.02 -6.76 -13.57
N ILE A 84 9.31 -7.96 -13.10
CA ILE A 84 10.25 -8.16 -11.99
C ILE A 84 11.65 -7.78 -12.51
N THR A 85 12.33 -6.91 -11.79
CA THR A 85 13.70 -6.46 -12.09
C THR A 85 14.60 -6.72 -10.88
N CYS A 86 15.91 -6.72 -11.09
CA CYS A 86 16.88 -6.79 -9.99
C CYS A 86 17.29 -5.39 -9.52
N ILE A 87 17.81 -5.30 -8.31
CA ILE A 87 18.26 -4.06 -7.68
C ILE A 87 19.42 -3.46 -8.49
N GLY A 88 20.34 -4.29 -8.99
CA GLY A 88 21.45 -3.83 -9.83
C GLY A 88 20.97 -3.06 -11.06
N GLU A 89 19.96 -3.57 -11.77
CA GLU A 89 19.36 -2.90 -12.93
C GLU A 89 18.57 -1.64 -12.50
N LEU A 90 17.84 -1.72 -11.40
CA LEU A 90 17.12 -0.57 -10.84
C LEU A 90 18.06 0.60 -10.54
N LEU A 91 19.25 0.35 -9.98
CA LEU A 91 20.23 1.39 -9.65
C LEU A 91 20.90 2.03 -10.88
N LEU A 92 20.83 1.36 -12.04
CA LEU A 92 21.29 1.92 -13.32
C LEU A 92 20.21 2.73 -14.04
N SER A 93 18.99 2.82 -13.49
CA SER A 93 17.90 3.59 -14.10
C SER A 93 18.25 5.08 -14.15
N VAL A 94 18.24 5.63 -15.37
CA VAL A 94 18.53 7.05 -15.64
C VAL A 94 17.30 7.95 -15.66
N ASP A 95 16.10 7.36 -15.55
CA ASP A 95 14.81 8.03 -15.59
C ASP A 95 13.94 7.63 -14.40
N GLU A 96 12.95 8.47 -14.07
CA GLU A 96 11.89 8.09 -13.13
C GLU A 96 11.15 6.85 -13.65
N SER A 97 11.11 5.81 -12.84
CA SER A 97 10.63 4.49 -13.25
C SER A 97 9.95 3.77 -12.10
N VAL A 98 9.17 2.73 -12.42
CA VAL A 98 8.50 1.87 -11.45
C VAL A 98 8.90 0.43 -11.71
N HIS A 99 9.32 -0.26 -10.65
CA HIS A 99 9.89 -1.60 -10.70
C HIS A 99 9.22 -2.50 -9.66
N CYS A 100 9.25 -3.81 -9.91
CA CYS A 100 8.89 -4.82 -8.92
C CYS A 100 10.14 -5.61 -8.55
N ILE A 101 10.52 -5.56 -7.28
CA ILE A 101 11.75 -6.17 -6.76
C ILE A 101 11.35 -7.26 -5.76
N ILE A 102 11.92 -8.45 -5.91
CA ILE A 102 11.89 -9.47 -4.87
C ILE A 102 13.17 -9.30 -4.04
N GLY A 103 13.04 -9.04 -2.75
CA GLY A 103 14.20 -8.78 -1.91
C GLY A 103 13.97 -9.11 -0.45
N ILE A 104 15.08 -9.25 0.28
CA ILE A 104 15.12 -9.53 1.71
C ILE A 104 15.55 -8.26 2.43
N VAL A 105 14.86 -7.89 3.51
CA VAL A 105 15.28 -6.76 4.35
C VAL A 105 16.42 -7.22 5.26
N LEU A 106 17.60 -6.61 5.10
CA LEU A 106 18.78 -6.88 5.92
C LEU A 106 18.82 -6.04 7.19
N LYS A 107 18.35 -4.79 7.10
CA LYS A 107 18.42 -3.80 8.18
C LYS A 107 17.32 -2.76 8.01
N VAL A 108 16.83 -2.20 9.12
CA VAL A 108 16.10 -0.94 9.13
C VAL A 108 17.05 0.15 9.64
N ASN A 109 17.40 1.11 8.80
CA ASN A 109 18.27 2.23 9.18
C ASN A 109 17.45 3.28 9.95
N THR A 110 17.92 3.58 11.15
CA THR A 110 17.29 4.56 12.07
C THR A 110 18.19 5.75 12.35
N ASP A 111 19.31 5.88 11.65
CA ASP A 111 20.25 7.02 11.74
C ASP A 111 19.56 8.34 11.33
N LYS A 112 18.53 8.25 10.48
CA LYS A 112 17.62 9.35 10.15
C LYS A 112 16.31 9.17 10.91
N ALA A 113 15.58 10.27 11.10
CA ALA A 113 14.24 10.24 11.68
C ALA A 113 13.36 9.17 10.99
N TRP A 114 12.94 8.18 11.78
CA TRP A 114 12.11 7.04 11.38
C TRP A 114 10.62 7.41 11.22
N PHE A 115 10.27 8.65 11.55
CA PHE A 115 8.94 9.21 11.38
C PHE A 115 8.99 10.64 10.81
N TYR A 116 7.83 11.13 10.40
CA TYR A 116 7.59 12.54 10.11
C TYR A 116 6.24 12.98 10.67
N ASN A 117 6.13 14.25 11.05
CA ASN A 117 4.85 14.86 11.41
C ASN A 117 4.03 15.11 10.14
N GLY A 118 2.83 14.53 10.08
CA GLY A 118 1.95 14.58 8.92
C GLY A 118 0.66 15.35 9.18
N CYS A 119 0.17 16.03 8.14
CA CYS A 119 -1.10 16.74 8.16
C CYS A 119 -2.27 15.80 8.50
N THR A 120 -3.15 16.24 9.39
CA THR A 120 -4.35 15.48 9.80
C THR A 120 -5.31 15.24 8.64
N LYS A 121 -5.34 16.14 7.65
CA LYS A 121 -6.23 16.05 6.46
C LYS A 121 -5.59 15.30 5.31
N CYS A 122 -4.43 15.75 4.82
CA CYS A 122 -3.83 15.22 3.58
C CYS A 122 -2.69 14.22 3.80
N LYS A 123 -2.29 13.98 5.05
CA LYS A 123 -1.23 13.03 5.48
C LYS A 123 0.19 13.34 4.99
N ARG A 124 0.38 14.41 4.21
CA ARG A 124 1.70 14.88 3.76
C ARG A 124 2.45 15.51 4.93
N LYS A 125 3.78 15.54 4.82
CA LYS A 125 4.65 16.18 5.81
C LYS A 125 4.24 17.63 6.03
N VAL A 126 4.26 18.05 7.30
CA VAL A 126 4.06 19.43 7.72
C VAL A 126 5.37 20.02 8.23
N GLU A 127 5.43 21.34 8.28
CA GLU A 127 6.54 22.10 8.85
C GLU A 127 6.13 22.61 10.23
N GLU A 128 7.09 22.65 11.14
CA GLU A 128 6.89 23.23 12.47
C GLU A 128 6.98 24.75 12.37
N ASP A 129 6.01 25.45 12.94
CA ASP A 129 5.90 26.90 12.97
C ASP A 129 5.54 27.33 14.40
N GLY A 130 6.58 27.44 15.24
CA GLY A 130 6.44 27.66 16.68
C GLY A 130 5.75 26.49 17.38
N GLU A 131 4.64 26.77 18.05
CA GLU A 131 3.80 25.75 18.71
C GLU A 131 2.75 25.13 17.76
N THR A 132 2.79 25.51 16.48
CA THR A 132 1.84 25.05 15.47
C THR A 132 2.55 24.33 14.34
N PHE A 133 1.75 23.73 13.46
CA PHE A 133 2.23 23.07 12.25
C PHE A 133 1.60 23.71 11.02
N TYR A 134 2.40 23.91 9.97
CA TYR A 134 1.92 24.41 8.70
C TYR A 134 1.96 23.33 7.62
N CYS A 135 0.83 23.12 6.94
CA CYS A 135 0.74 22.22 5.81
C CYS A 135 0.84 22.99 4.50
N ASN A 136 2.01 22.94 3.85
CA ASN A 136 2.25 23.59 2.55
C ASN A 136 1.28 23.15 1.45
N TYR A 137 0.79 21.91 1.49
CA TYR A 137 -0.14 21.40 0.48
C TYR A 137 -1.59 21.86 0.72
N CYS A 138 -2.01 21.97 1.98
CA CYS A 138 -3.35 22.46 2.32
C CYS A 138 -3.39 23.98 2.49
N ALA A 139 -2.23 24.64 2.47
CA ALA A 139 -2.03 26.06 2.78
C ALA A 139 -2.75 26.45 4.09
N ALA A 140 -2.55 25.65 5.14
CA ALA A 140 -3.28 25.81 6.40
C ALA A 140 -2.40 25.48 7.61
N ALA A 141 -2.49 26.34 8.63
CA ALA A 141 -1.95 26.10 9.96
C ALA A 141 -2.84 25.14 10.76
N MET A 142 -2.25 24.39 11.68
CA MET A 142 -2.91 23.41 12.52
C MET A 142 -2.21 23.34 13.88
N SER A 143 -2.97 23.11 14.95
CA SER A 143 -2.41 22.95 16.31
C SER A 143 -1.80 21.57 16.57
N THR A 144 -2.11 20.57 15.74
CA THR A 144 -1.64 19.19 15.93
C THR A 144 -1.25 18.55 14.60
N ALA A 145 -0.23 17.70 14.66
CA ALA A 145 0.17 16.83 13.56
C ALA A 145 0.16 15.37 14.01
N ILE A 146 -0.02 14.46 13.06
CA ILE A 146 -0.02 13.02 13.33
C ILE A 146 1.35 12.47 12.93
N PRO A 147 2.10 11.86 13.86
CA PRO A 147 3.33 11.14 13.56
C PRO A 147 3.08 9.97 12.60
N ARG A 148 3.92 9.82 11.59
CA ARG A 148 3.78 8.84 10.50
C ARG A 148 5.10 8.17 10.16
N PHE A 149 5.10 6.88 9.86
CA PHE A 149 6.37 6.18 9.58
C PHE A 149 7.05 6.68 8.30
N ARG A 150 8.37 6.74 8.36
CA ARG A 150 9.30 6.88 7.24
C ARG A 150 10.54 6.05 7.56
N LEU A 151 10.46 4.76 7.26
CA LEU A 151 11.53 3.80 7.51
C LEU A 151 12.46 3.73 6.30
N GLU A 152 13.76 3.61 6.53
CA GLU A 152 14.76 3.36 5.49
C GLU A 152 15.19 1.90 5.60
N LEU A 153 14.70 1.05 4.69
CA LEU A 153 14.99 -0.37 4.66
C LEU A 153 16.24 -0.62 3.79
N VAL A 154 17.22 -1.36 4.29
CA VAL A 154 18.28 -1.93 3.46
C VAL A 154 17.77 -3.25 2.92
N VAL A 155 17.52 -3.29 1.61
CA VAL A 155 16.98 -4.47 0.91
C VAL A 155 18.07 -5.04 0.02
N ILE A 156 18.22 -6.37 0.00
CA ILE A 156 19.14 -7.08 -0.87
C ILE A 156 18.40 -8.11 -1.73
N ASP A 157 18.86 -8.30 -2.96
CA ASP A 157 18.52 -9.42 -3.82
C ASP A 157 19.79 -10.24 -4.14
N ASP A 158 19.79 -11.01 -5.23
CA ASP A 158 20.96 -11.76 -5.68
C ASP A 158 22.06 -10.90 -6.34
N THR A 159 21.83 -9.59 -6.50
CA THR A 159 22.75 -8.66 -7.14
C THR A 159 23.48 -7.74 -6.15
N VAL A 160 22.78 -6.77 -5.56
CA VAL A 160 23.36 -5.73 -4.69
C VAL A 160 22.34 -5.21 -3.68
N PRO A 161 22.77 -4.68 -2.52
CA PRO A 161 21.86 -4.03 -1.59
C PRO A 161 21.51 -2.59 -2.01
N ALA A 162 20.32 -2.12 -1.65
CA ALA A 162 19.87 -0.74 -1.82
C ALA A 162 18.96 -0.26 -0.69
N ASN A 163 18.87 1.07 -0.50
CA ASN A 163 18.01 1.69 0.51
C ASN A 163 16.63 2.03 -0.07
N PHE A 164 15.58 1.44 0.49
CA PHE A 164 14.18 1.72 0.12
C PHE A 164 13.50 2.53 1.23
N THR A 165 12.81 3.60 0.86
CA THR A 165 11.99 4.37 1.81
C THR A 165 10.59 3.80 1.89
N LEU A 166 10.20 3.28 3.06
CA LEU A 166 8.87 2.76 3.36
C LEU A 166 8.06 3.79 4.16
N PHE A 167 6.91 4.21 3.63
CA PHE A 167 6.04 5.18 4.28
C PHE A 167 4.92 4.53 5.11
N ASP A 168 4.38 5.35 6.00
CA ASP A 168 3.31 5.10 6.98
C ASP A 168 2.35 3.96 6.66
N ARG A 169 1.68 4.00 5.50
CA ARG A 169 0.66 3.02 5.15
C ARG A 169 1.20 1.59 5.17
N GLU A 170 2.28 1.34 4.45
CA GLU A 170 2.82 -0.01 4.30
C GLU A 170 3.52 -0.47 5.59
N ALA A 171 4.22 0.45 6.26
CA ALA A 171 4.87 0.17 7.54
C ALA A 171 3.85 -0.17 8.65
N ALA A 172 2.83 0.67 8.85
CA ALA A 172 1.81 0.46 9.87
C ALA A 172 0.98 -0.80 9.61
N ASN A 173 0.68 -1.09 8.34
CA ASN A 173 -0.02 -2.32 7.97
C ASN A 173 0.77 -3.57 8.35
N PHE A 174 2.08 -3.57 8.11
CA PHE A 174 2.93 -4.71 8.43
C PHE A 174 3.21 -4.84 9.93
N LEU A 175 3.51 -3.73 10.61
CA LEU A 175 3.84 -3.72 12.03
C LEU A 175 2.60 -3.92 12.93
N GLY A 176 1.41 -3.60 12.42
CA GLY A 176 0.15 -3.67 13.16
C GLY A 176 -0.04 -2.55 14.19
N VAL A 177 0.80 -1.51 14.15
CA VAL A 177 0.81 -0.37 15.09
C VAL A 177 1.01 0.93 14.34
N SER A 178 0.63 2.07 14.93
CA SER A 178 0.89 3.40 14.38
C SER A 178 2.25 3.95 14.82
N ALA A 179 2.79 4.92 14.07
CA ALA A 179 4.01 5.62 14.47
C ALA A 179 3.81 6.41 15.77
N GLU A 180 2.63 6.99 15.98
CA GLU A 180 2.26 7.67 17.23
C GLU A 180 2.37 6.73 18.43
N PHE A 181 1.82 5.51 18.32
CA PHE A 181 1.93 4.50 19.38
C PHE A 181 3.40 4.13 19.66
N MET A 182 4.20 3.98 18.61
CA MET A 182 5.64 3.71 18.73
C MET A 182 6.40 4.84 19.44
N MET A 183 6.05 6.10 19.19
CA MET A 183 6.68 7.24 19.88
C MET A 183 6.31 7.30 21.36
N THR A 184 5.03 7.12 21.71
CA THR A 184 4.62 7.08 23.12
C THR A 184 5.27 5.92 23.88
N LYS A 185 5.53 4.80 23.21
CA LYS A 185 6.29 3.68 23.79
C LYS A 185 7.75 4.07 24.03
N ALA A 186 8.37 4.80 23.12
CA ALA A 186 9.75 5.27 23.24
C ALA A 186 9.93 6.30 24.39
N GLU A 187 8.97 7.19 24.61
CA GLU A 187 9.03 8.22 25.67
C GLU A 187 8.93 7.66 27.10
N LYS A 188 8.44 6.43 27.27
CA LYS A 188 8.21 5.80 28.58
C LYS A 188 9.38 4.94 29.06
N VAL A 189 10.44 4.81 28.28
CA VAL A 189 11.62 4.03 28.62
C VAL A 189 12.76 5.00 28.93
N ASP A 190 13.16 5.07 30.21
CA ASP A 190 14.28 5.90 30.71
C ASP A 190 15.67 5.42 30.22
N ASP A 191 15.72 4.31 29.48
CA ASP A 191 16.94 3.68 29.01
C ASP A 191 16.99 3.64 27.48
N ASP A 192 18.16 4.04 26.98
CA ASP A 192 18.60 4.29 25.61
C ASP A 192 17.82 3.54 24.51
N SER A 193 17.26 4.33 23.57
CA SER A 193 16.91 4.15 22.14
C SER A 193 16.77 2.76 21.45
N MET A 194 17.22 1.65 22.03
CA MET A 194 17.23 0.30 21.43
C MET A 194 15.93 -0.49 21.57
N GLN A 195 15.19 -0.39 22.68
CA GLN A 195 13.97 -1.21 22.87
C GLN A 195 12.76 -0.73 22.06
N SER A 196 12.71 0.56 21.70
CA SER A 196 11.61 1.13 20.90
C SER A 196 11.68 0.75 19.42
N LEU A 197 12.80 0.18 18.97
CA LEU A 197 13.04 -0.19 17.57
C LEU A 197 12.95 -1.70 17.32
N ALA A 198 12.83 -2.52 18.36
CA ALA A 198 12.71 -3.98 18.22
C ALA A 198 11.49 -4.40 17.39
N GLU A 199 10.43 -3.60 17.36
CA GLU A 199 9.31 -3.84 16.43
C GLU A 199 9.75 -3.81 14.96
N PHE A 200 10.76 -3.01 14.59
CA PHE A 200 11.29 -2.98 13.23
C PHE A 200 12.09 -4.24 12.88
N ASP A 201 12.56 -4.99 13.88
CA ASP A 201 13.21 -6.27 13.64
C ASP A 201 12.28 -7.29 12.97
N LYS A 202 10.96 -7.08 13.06
CA LYS A 202 9.97 -7.88 12.33
C LYS A 202 10.16 -7.84 10.81
N PHE A 203 10.83 -6.83 10.26
CA PHE A 203 11.13 -6.81 8.82
C PHE A 203 12.30 -7.73 8.45
N LEU A 204 13.24 -7.95 9.39
CA LEU A 204 14.56 -8.50 9.09
C LEU A 204 14.50 -9.96 8.65
N GLY A 205 15.29 -10.28 7.63
CA GLY A 205 15.38 -11.62 7.08
C GLY A 205 14.11 -12.10 6.35
N ILE A 206 13.10 -11.25 6.23
CA ILE A 206 11.85 -11.60 5.56
C ILE A 206 11.92 -11.21 4.08
N PRO A 207 11.63 -12.16 3.16
CA PRO A 207 11.50 -11.87 1.74
C PRO A 207 10.13 -11.26 1.43
N PHE A 208 10.13 -10.18 0.64
CA PHE A 208 8.93 -9.50 0.14
C PHE A 208 9.04 -9.23 -1.35
N VAL A 209 7.89 -8.98 -1.98
CA VAL A 209 7.81 -8.29 -3.26
C VAL A 209 7.54 -6.81 -2.98
N PHE A 210 8.41 -5.93 -3.50
CA PHE A 210 8.31 -4.49 -3.38
C PHE A 210 7.99 -3.87 -4.73
N LYS A 211 6.92 -3.09 -4.81
CA LYS A 211 6.69 -2.18 -5.93
C LYS A 211 7.32 -0.86 -5.56
N VAL A 212 8.35 -0.46 -6.28
CA VAL A 212 9.14 0.73 -5.95
C VAL A 212 9.08 1.75 -7.07
N GLY A 213 8.98 3.02 -6.70
CA GLY A 213 9.17 4.15 -7.59
C GLY A 213 10.55 4.75 -7.38
N VAL A 214 11.27 4.93 -8.48
CA VAL A 214 12.58 5.59 -8.55
C VAL A 214 12.38 7.04 -8.90
N LYS A 215 12.92 7.95 -8.08
CA LYS A 215 12.96 9.38 -8.36
C LYS A 215 14.38 9.89 -8.31
N LEU A 216 14.75 10.71 -9.29
CA LEU A 216 16.04 11.36 -9.31
C LEU A 216 15.99 12.61 -8.41
N ALA A 217 16.79 12.60 -7.36
CA ALA A 217 16.89 13.75 -6.47
C ALA A 217 17.89 14.75 -7.05
N LYS A 218 17.49 16.01 -7.22
CA LYS A 218 18.41 17.08 -7.69
C LYS A 218 19.63 17.31 -6.77
N TRP A 219 19.55 16.85 -5.53
CA TRP A 219 20.55 17.06 -4.48
C TRP A 219 21.37 15.81 -4.16
N SER A 220 21.12 14.67 -4.83
CA SER A 220 21.84 13.42 -4.56
C SER A 220 22.25 12.74 -5.87
N SER A 221 23.45 12.14 -5.88
CA SER A 221 23.89 11.27 -6.96
C SER A 221 23.21 9.90 -6.95
N MET A 222 22.60 9.51 -5.83
CA MET A 222 21.86 8.26 -5.69
C MET A 222 20.35 8.51 -5.88
N PRO A 223 19.64 7.63 -6.62
CA PRO A 223 18.21 7.76 -6.78
C PRO A 223 17.47 7.55 -5.45
N LEU A 224 16.39 8.29 -5.25
CA LEU A 224 15.47 8.07 -4.14
C LEU A 224 14.50 6.94 -4.53
N ILE A 225 14.61 5.81 -3.83
CA ILE A 225 13.75 4.64 -4.06
C ILE A 225 12.66 4.63 -2.99
N THR A 226 11.40 4.67 -3.42
CA THR A 226 10.24 4.73 -2.53
C THR A 226 9.33 3.53 -2.75
N VAL A 227 8.93 2.87 -1.67
CA VAL A 227 7.99 1.74 -1.74
C VAL A 227 6.58 2.29 -1.96
N GLN A 228 5.97 1.90 -3.08
CA GLN A 228 4.59 2.21 -3.45
C GLN A 228 3.60 1.14 -2.95
N ALA A 229 4.05 -0.11 -2.90
CA ALA A 229 3.32 -1.24 -2.32
C ALA A 229 4.29 -2.33 -1.87
N MET A 230 3.92 -3.07 -0.83
CA MET A 230 4.68 -4.21 -0.31
C MET A 230 3.76 -5.42 -0.18
N SER A 231 4.24 -6.61 -0.57
CA SER A 231 3.48 -7.84 -0.38
C SER A 231 3.41 -8.23 1.11
N ILE A 232 2.58 -9.23 1.43
CA ILE A 232 2.80 -10.02 2.65
C ILE A 232 4.14 -10.79 2.52
N PRO A 233 4.74 -11.24 3.64
CA PRO A 233 5.93 -12.10 3.60
C PRO A 233 5.74 -13.27 2.62
N ILE A 234 6.70 -13.47 1.70
CA ILE A 234 6.61 -14.54 0.69
C ILE A 234 6.51 -15.91 1.37
N ASN A 235 7.27 -16.12 2.46
CA ASN A 235 7.23 -17.36 3.23
C ASN A 235 5.86 -17.66 3.87
N ALA A 236 5.01 -16.65 4.06
CA ALA A 236 3.64 -16.82 4.55
C ALA A 236 2.64 -17.13 3.43
N MET A 237 3.01 -16.98 2.16
CA MET A 237 2.20 -17.37 1.01
C MET A 237 2.21 -18.89 0.81
N ASP A 238 3.35 -19.55 1.01
CA ASP A 238 3.51 -21.00 0.82
C ASP A 238 2.79 -21.86 1.88
N ARG A 239 2.44 -21.29 3.04
CA ARG A 239 1.76 -22.00 4.15
C ARG A 239 0.23 -22.11 3.98
N ARG A 240 -0.32 -21.67 2.84
CA ARG A 240 -1.75 -21.82 2.50
C ARG A 240 -2.03 -23.00 1.57
N LYS A 241 -1.19 -24.03 1.61
CA LYS A 241 -1.45 -25.33 0.98
C LYS A 241 -2.00 -26.31 2.00
#